data_AF-A0A4R7BAJ1-F1
#
_entry.id   AF-A0A4R7BAJ1-F1
#
_cell.length_a   1.000
_cell.length_b   1.000
_cell.length_c   1.000
_cell.angle_alpha   90.00
_cell.angle_beta   90.00
_cell.angle_gamma   90.00
#
_symmetry.space_group_name_H-M   'P 1'
#
loop_
_entity.id
_entity.type
_entity.pdbx_description
1 polymer ?
#
loop_
_entity_poly.entity_id
_entity_poly.type
_entity_poly.pdbx_seq_one_letter_code
_entity_poly.pdbx_strand_id
1 'polypeptide(L)'
;MISLSIYLIRSSSVKDMEDAFQSFQSTPAKLSEGVEGKFYAMPSVPDEPIWFSTLKPLLENRQPPLELNSQSAGGVLVLKSNPHAFAVSFGLGWLRIKDDWVIPDFGKKAALNAIAPDKLVELSAEQVFAHRHTSNERAPSATNRKVFGVDFDRDLLGTLEGIPVDSKLLGSSIKGGTSFRLRIELSTLESVLNSVGILYESTAYKKFWPEVDNIVRVEDQSIVDNLEIDLHSEIIKSTWPASLLLMNSGSARNSELNAVNFSIGRLERKKKTSSRSGAPYLFLSAWDSWLKKTGQSRSLATAKNTAVHGLDANYEPLFETSIFNCLAFEMSKLDKSGINIQYILSNGHWYRSEQDFIATVNKKLADLSSRLPGKKLSKWDTILHEGDFNLACSKKDGVILFDAKNVSYGGGHSKFEFCDLMDLDNKTLYFVKIAVNSSHMSHLTEQVRRTVELFFGQDPTFRQKLANVVSKHNPSLDVSWAKSRPRNGDWKLCVVPLGKKLAKLPFFAKCGLYRLAKELEIAGHELVCDENP
;
A
#
# COMPACT_ATOMS: atom_id res chain seq x y z
N MET A 1 32.78 10.77 2.39
CA MET A 1 31.36 10.50 2.06
C MET A 1 30.86 9.25 2.78
N ILE A 2 29.92 9.40 3.71
CA ILE A 2 29.28 8.32 4.48
C ILE A 2 27.77 8.29 4.21
N SER A 3 27.16 7.11 4.18
CA SER A 3 25.71 6.95 4.08
C SER A 3 25.08 7.05 5.47
N LEU A 4 24.06 7.88 5.61
CA LEU A 4 23.39 8.16 6.87
C LEU A 4 21.89 7.91 6.75
N SER A 5 21.27 7.47 7.84
CA SER A 5 19.81 7.48 8.02
C SER A 5 19.48 8.43 9.15
N ILE A 6 18.76 9.51 8.83
CA ILE A 6 18.36 10.55 9.78
C ILE A 6 16.89 10.32 10.15
N TYR A 7 16.60 10.31 11.44
CA TYR A 7 15.25 10.19 11.99
C TYR A 7 14.93 11.46 12.79
N LEU A 8 13.73 12.00 12.62
CA LEU A 8 13.21 13.05 13.49
C LEU A 8 12.56 12.41 14.73
N ILE A 9 13.02 12.81 15.90
CA ILE A 9 12.56 12.29 17.19
C ILE A 9 11.39 13.15 17.69
N ARG A 10 10.36 12.50 18.24
CA ARG A 10 9.31 13.20 18.99
C ARG A 10 9.92 13.86 20.22
N SER A 11 9.63 15.13 20.43
CA SER A 11 10.17 15.88 21.58
C SER A 11 9.86 15.20 22.92
N SER A 12 8.69 14.56 23.05
CA SER A 12 8.27 13.80 24.24
C SER A 12 9.05 12.50 24.45
N SER A 13 9.65 11.94 23.39
CA SER A 13 10.31 10.62 23.42
C SER A 13 11.83 10.68 23.53
N VAL A 14 12.42 11.88 23.52
CA VAL A 14 13.88 12.06 23.60
C VAL A 14 14.42 11.40 24.88
N LYS A 15 13.79 11.67 26.02
CA LYS A 15 14.23 11.12 27.31
C LYS A 15 14.10 9.59 27.34
N ASP A 16 12.96 9.05 26.93
CA ASP A 16 12.73 7.60 26.90
C ASP A 16 13.73 6.87 25.99
N MET A 17 14.11 7.49 24.87
CA MET A 17 15.15 6.97 23.98
C MET A 17 16.52 7.00 24.65
N GLU A 18 16.91 8.13 25.25
CA GLU A 18 18.20 8.26 25.93
C GLU A 18 18.32 7.27 27.10
N ASP A 19 17.27 7.09 27.89
CA ASP A 19 17.21 6.15 29.02
C ASP A 19 17.29 4.70 28.52
N ALA A 20 16.61 4.37 27.42
CA ALA A 20 16.73 3.06 26.79
C ALA A 20 18.16 2.79 26.28
N PHE A 21 18.85 3.80 25.75
CA PHE A 21 20.23 3.64 25.26
C PHE A 21 21.27 3.48 26.37
N GLN A 22 21.03 4.06 27.55
CA GLN A 22 21.90 3.88 28.73
C GLN A 22 22.00 2.42 29.17
N SER A 23 20.99 1.59 28.88
CA SER A 23 21.02 0.15 29.17
C SER A 23 22.09 -0.61 28.36
N PHE A 24 22.49 -0.09 27.19
CA PHE A 24 23.52 -0.68 26.34
C PHE A 24 24.91 -0.09 26.61
N GLN A 25 24.97 1.20 26.93
CA GLN A 25 26.19 1.90 27.26
C GLN A 25 25.90 2.94 28.34
N SER A 26 26.43 2.72 29.55
CA SER A 26 26.17 3.57 30.72
C SER A 26 26.64 5.01 30.54
N THR A 27 27.68 5.25 29.74
CA THR A 27 28.21 6.59 29.47
C THR A 27 28.31 6.83 27.95
N PRO A 28 27.45 7.67 27.34
CA PRO A 28 27.57 8.01 25.93
C PRO A 28 28.86 8.77 25.66
N ALA A 29 29.42 8.60 24.46
CA ALA A 29 30.58 9.36 24.04
C ALA A 29 30.18 10.83 23.83
N LYS A 30 30.93 11.74 24.48
CA LYS A 30 30.77 13.18 24.27
C LYS A 30 31.28 13.56 22.88
N LEU A 31 30.59 14.48 22.22
CA LEU A 31 31.03 15.06 20.97
C LEU A 31 32.08 16.16 21.23
N SER A 32 32.80 16.55 20.20
CA SER A 32 33.76 17.66 20.26
C SER A 32 33.07 18.97 20.68
N GLU A 33 33.84 19.91 21.25
CA GLU A 33 33.33 21.23 21.64
C GLU A 33 32.54 21.88 20.50
N GLY A 34 31.37 22.43 20.83
CA GLY A 34 30.48 23.10 19.88
C GLY A 34 29.35 22.24 19.30
N VAL A 35 29.38 20.91 19.46
CA VAL A 35 28.30 20.03 18.95
C VAL A 35 27.41 19.55 20.10
N GLU A 36 26.16 20.03 20.15
CA GLU A 36 25.18 19.57 21.15
C GLU A 36 24.62 18.19 20.76
N GLY A 37 25.11 17.14 21.43
CA GLY A 37 24.61 15.79 21.21
C GLY A 37 25.38 14.71 21.98
N LYS A 38 24.99 13.45 21.73
CA LYS A 38 25.54 12.25 22.37
C LYS A 38 25.66 11.13 21.35
N PHE A 39 26.76 10.39 21.39
CA PHE A 39 26.91 9.16 20.61
C PHE A 39 26.80 7.93 21.50
N TYR A 40 25.95 6.98 21.08
CA TYR A 40 25.74 5.70 21.74
C TYR A 40 26.30 4.58 20.86
N ALA A 41 27.39 3.96 21.29
CA ALA A 41 28.02 2.85 20.61
C ALA A 41 27.29 1.53 20.93
N MET A 42 27.16 0.67 19.93
CA MET A 42 26.50 -0.62 20.04
C MET A 42 27.45 -1.69 19.49
N PRO A 43 28.47 -2.10 20.28
CA PRO A 43 29.40 -3.13 19.86
C PRO A 43 28.67 -4.46 19.68
N SER A 44 29.12 -5.27 18.73
CA SER A 44 28.68 -6.66 18.58
C SER A 44 29.80 -7.61 18.97
N VAL A 45 29.42 -8.83 19.34
CA VAL A 45 30.39 -9.91 19.58
C VAL A 45 30.66 -10.59 18.24
N PRO A 46 31.92 -10.91 17.90
CA PRO A 46 32.23 -11.71 16.72
C PRO A 46 31.46 -13.03 16.75
N ASP A 47 30.79 -13.38 15.64
CA ASP A 47 30.08 -14.65 15.49
C ASP A 47 30.42 -15.30 14.15
N GLU A 48 30.47 -16.63 14.17
CA GLU A 48 30.79 -17.43 13.00
C GLU A 48 29.57 -17.48 12.06
N PRO A 49 29.75 -17.21 10.74
CA PRO A 49 28.65 -17.33 9.80
C PRO A 49 28.06 -18.74 9.77
N ILE A 50 26.73 -18.85 9.76
CA ILE A 50 26.02 -20.14 9.80
C ILE A 50 26.45 -21.06 8.67
N TRP A 51 26.54 -20.52 7.46
CA TRP A 51 26.96 -21.30 6.29
C TRP A 51 28.36 -21.90 6.47
N PHE A 52 29.24 -21.26 7.24
CA PHE A 52 30.58 -21.78 7.49
C PHE A 52 30.53 -23.02 8.38
N SER A 53 29.68 -23.03 9.41
CA SER A 53 29.44 -24.21 10.24
C SER A 53 28.88 -25.39 9.42
N THR A 54 28.07 -25.12 8.39
CA THR A 54 27.54 -26.14 7.47
C THR A 54 28.59 -26.67 6.49
N LEU A 55 29.55 -25.83 6.08
CA LEU A 55 30.65 -26.24 5.20
C LEU A 55 31.77 -26.95 5.93
N LYS A 56 32.02 -26.67 7.22
CA LYS A 56 33.10 -27.26 8.03
C LYS A 56 33.27 -28.78 7.87
N PRO A 57 32.20 -29.60 7.88
CA PRO A 57 32.33 -31.05 7.68
C PRO A 57 32.87 -31.48 6.30
N LEU A 58 32.79 -30.60 5.29
CA LEU A 58 33.28 -30.84 3.93
C LEU A 58 34.72 -30.36 3.71
N LEU A 59 35.30 -29.61 4.67
CA LEU A 59 36.63 -29.05 4.55
C LEU A 59 37.67 -30.03 5.10
N GLU A 60 38.81 -30.13 4.43
CA GLU A 60 39.97 -30.83 4.97
C GLU A 60 40.43 -30.19 6.29
N ASN A 61 40.82 -31.01 7.26
CA ASN A 61 41.39 -30.53 8.51
C ASN A 61 42.71 -29.79 8.23
N ARG A 62 42.76 -28.50 8.59
CA ARG A 62 43.94 -27.63 8.43
C ARG A 62 44.55 -27.25 9.78
N GLN A 63 45.85 -26.97 9.78
CA GLN A 63 46.54 -26.27 10.86
C GLN A 63 47.27 -25.05 10.29
N PRO A 64 46.93 -23.82 10.73
CA PRO A 64 45.87 -23.48 11.68
C PRO A 64 44.45 -23.73 11.11
N PRO A 65 43.43 -23.92 11.97
CA PRO A 65 42.05 -24.02 11.53
C PRO A 65 41.63 -22.74 10.80
N LEU A 66 40.80 -22.89 9.77
CA LEU A 66 40.20 -21.75 9.09
C LEU A 66 39.15 -21.12 10.02
N GLU A 67 39.39 -19.88 10.43
CA GLU A 67 38.47 -19.11 11.26
C GLU A 67 37.82 -18.00 10.42
N LEU A 68 36.49 -18.01 10.34
CA LEU A 68 35.72 -16.97 9.69
C LEU A 68 34.72 -16.42 10.71
N ASN A 69 34.95 -15.19 11.15
CA ASN A 69 34.05 -14.48 12.05
C ASN A 69 33.53 -13.21 11.38
N SER A 70 32.29 -12.87 11.67
CA SER A 70 31.67 -11.61 11.27
C SER A 70 31.31 -10.80 12.51
N GLN A 71 31.50 -9.48 12.42
CA GLN A 71 31.14 -8.54 13.48
C GLN A 71 30.53 -7.30 12.82
N SER A 72 29.27 -7.02 13.13
CA SER A 72 28.54 -5.86 12.61
C SER A 72 28.18 -4.95 13.76
N ALA A 73 28.98 -3.91 14.01
CA ALA A 73 28.69 -2.94 15.06
C ALA A 73 27.60 -1.96 14.62
N GLY A 74 26.95 -1.32 15.58
CA GLY A 74 26.03 -0.22 15.36
C GLY A 74 26.38 1.00 16.19
N GLY A 75 25.68 2.10 15.90
CA GLY A 75 25.71 3.27 16.76
C GLY A 75 24.57 4.22 16.42
N VAL A 76 24.21 5.06 17.39
CA VAL A 76 23.22 6.12 17.19
C VAL A 76 23.79 7.42 17.73
N LEU A 77 23.80 8.44 16.87
CA LEU A 77 24.15 9.80 17.21
C LEU A 77 22.87 10.60 17.42
N VAL A 78 22.64 11.07 18.64
CA VAL A 78 21.50 11.94 18.98
C VAL A 78 21.98 13.39 18.99
N LEU A 79 21.37 14.22 18.15
CA LEU A 79 21.72 15.63 17.96
C LEU A 79 20.50 16.51 18.21
N LYS A 80 20.72 17.69 18.78
CA LYS A 80 19.71 18.74 18.82
C LYS A 80 20.03 19.81 17.80
N SER A 81 19.06 20.12 16.96
CA SER A 81 19.09 21.21 15.98
C SER A 81 17.77 21.97 16.13
N ASN A 82 17.74 22.93 17.06
CA ASN A 82 16.52 23.62 17.51
C ASN A 82 15.65 24.07 16.31
N PRO A 83 14.35 23.71 16.24
CA PRO A 83 13.51 23.10 17.28
C PRO A 83 13.49 21.56 17.32
N HIS A 84 14.27 20.90 16.47
CA HIS A 84 14.20 19.46 16.27
C HIS A 84 15.28 18.68 17.04
N ALA A 85 14.95 17.44 17.38
CA ALA A 85 15.90 16.44 17.86
C ALA A 85 16.00 15.34 16.81
N PHE A 86 17.22 14.96 16.43
CA PHE A 86 17.49 13.97 15.40
C PHE A 86 18.26 12.78 15.96
N ALA A 87 17.95 11.58 15.44
CA ALA A 87 18.79 10.39 15.61
C ALA A 87 19.40 10.04 14.25
N VAL A 88 20.73 9.93 14.20
CA VAL A 88 21.47 9.47 13.02
C VAL A 88 22.03 8.08 13.32
N SER A 89 21.55 7.08 12.58
CA SER A 89 21.95 5.69 12.83
C SER A 89 23.12 5.26 11.94
N PHE A 90 24.01 4.44 12.51
CA PHE A 90 25.15 3.82 11.84
C PHE A 90 25.11 2.31 12.01
N GLY A 91 25.49 1.57 10.96
CA GLY A 91 25.51 0.10 10.98
C GLY A 91 24.16 -0.48 11.42
N LEU A 92 24.17 -1.35 12.42
CA LEU A 92 22.96 -1.96 12.99
C LEU A 92 22.22 -1.09 14.01
N GLY A 93 22.62 0.17 14.22
CA GLY A 93 22.03 1.06 15.23
C GLY A 93 20.54 1.34 15.02
N TRP A 94 20.06 1.34 13.76
CA TRP A 94 18.66 1.56 13.42
C TRP A 94 17.71 0.50 14.03
N LEU A 95 18.19 -0.72 14.27
CA LEU A 95 17.41 -1.79 14.93
C LEU A 95 17.05 -1.45 16.38
N ARG A 96 17.74 -0.47 17.00
CA ARG A 96 17.48 -0.03 18.38
C ARG A 96 16.58 1.18 18.47
N ILE A 97 16.26 1.84 17.36
CA ILE A 97 15.33 2.96 17.33
C ILE A 97 13.90 2.39 17.27
N LYS A 98 13.05 2.74 18.23
CA LYS A 98 11.63 2.33 18.24
C LYS A 98 10.77 3.27 17.39
N ASP A 99 9.74 2.74 16.73
CA ASP A 99 8.80 3.52 15.90
C ASP A 99 8.09 4.62 16.71
N ASP A 100 7.75 4.32 17.96
CA ASP A 100 7.05 5.25 18.84
C ASP A 100 7.87 6.49 19.17
N TRP A 101 9.21 6.43 19.01
CA TRP A 101 10.09 7.56 19.30
C TRP A 101 10.22 8.54 18.14
N VAL A 102 9.93 8.10 16.91
CA VAL A 102 10.21 8.87 15.70
C VAL A 102 8.94 9.40 15.05
N ILE A 103 9.10 10.41 14.20
CA ILE A 103 8.04 10.95 13.34
C ILE A 103 7.99 10.11 12.05
N PRO A 104 6.93 9.31 11.82
CA PRO A 104 6.97 8.26 10.78
C PRO A 104 6.89 8.76 9.34
N ASP A 105 6.41 9.99 9.11
CA ASP A 105 6.36 10.58 7.75
C ASP A 105 7.46 11.62 7.51
N PHE A 106 8.44 11.73 8.42
CA PHE A 106 9.48 12.75 8.38
C PHE A 106 10.31 12.70 7.10
N GLY A 107 10.96 11.56 6.84
CA GLY A 107 11.82 11.41 5.68
C GLY A 107 11.05 11.52 4.37
N LYS A 108 9.82 11.00 4.32
CA LYS A 108 8.92 11.06 3.17
C LYS A 108 8.56 12.52 2.84
N LYS A 109 8.08 13.30 3.81
CA LYS A 109 7.74 14.71 3.59
C LYS A 109 8.97 15.54 3.19
N ALA A 110 10.12 15.33 3.85
CA ALA A 110 11.35 16.01 3.48
C ALA A 110 11.80 15.66 2.05
N ALA A 111 11.73 14.39 1.64
CA ALA A 111 12.09 13.96 0.29
C ALA A 111 11.11 14.47 -0.77
N LEU A 112 9.81 14.51 -0.48
CA LEU A 112 8.80 15.10 -1.37
C LEU A 112 9.06 16.57 -1.67
N ASN A 113 9.59 17.32 -0.70
CA ASN A 113 9.98 18.71 -0.87
C ASN A 113 11.37 18.89 -1.51
N ALA A 114 12.25 17.89 -1.41
CA ALA A 114 13.63 17.98 -1.89
C ALA A 114 13.83 17.47 -3.32
N ILE A 115 13.05 16.47 -3.76
CA ILE A 115 13.20 15.82 -5.07
C ILE A 115 12.38 16.56 -6.12
N ALA A 116 13.01 16.89 -7.26
CA ALA A 116 12.29 17.48 -8.39
C ALA A 116 11.32 16.45 -9.03
N PRO A 117 10.15 16.85 -9.55
CA PRO A 117 9.14 15.90 -10.03
C PRO A 117 9.55 15.07 -11.26
N ASP A 118 10.63 15.46 -11.94
CA ASP A 118 11.28 14.78 -13.07
C ASP A 118 12.58 14.05 -12.68
N LYS A 119 12.86 13.92 -11.38
CA LYS A 119 14.09 13.34 -10.84
C LYS A 119 13.85 12.17 -9.89
N LEU A 120 12.72 11.48 -10.04
CA LEU A 120 12.39 10.31 -9.23
C LEU A 120 13.05 9.05 -9.79
N VAL A 121 13.57 8.19 -8.92
CA VAL A 121 14.27 6.94 -9.27
C VAL A 121 13.51 5.72 -8.78
N GLU A 122 13.04 5.74 -7.54
CA GLU A 122 12.32 4.63 -6.92
C GLU A 122 11.14 5.16 -6.11
N LEU A 123 10.07 4.38 -6.06
CA LEU A 123 8.92 4.66 -5.24
C LEU A 123 8.32 3.35 -4.72
N SER A 124 8.04 3.28 -3.42
CA SER A 124 7.25 2.20 -2.83
C SER A 124 5.88 2.68 -2.34
N ALA A 125 4.85 1.88 -2.58
CA ALA A 125 3.49 2.18 -2.16
C ALA A 125 2.84 0.96 -1.50
N GLU A 126 1.91 1.18 -0.57
CA GLU A 126 1.11 0.14 0.06
C GLU A 126 -0.35 0.32 -0.33
N GLN A 127 -0.92 -0.66 -1.04
CA GLN A 127 -2.34 -0.66 -1.34
C GLN A 127 -3.13 -1.00 -0.08
N VAL A 128 -4.01 -0.12 0.38
CA VAL A 128 -4.65 -0.23 1.71
C VAL A 128 -6.15 -0.48 1.70
N PHE A 129 -6.77 -0.69 0.54
CA PHE A 129 -8.23 -0.87 0.44
C PHE A 129 -8.71 -2.02 -0.46
N ALA A 130 -7.78 -2.82 -0.98
CA ALA A 130 -8.09 -3.99 -1.80
C ALA A 130 -7.33 -5.22 -1.28
N HIS A 131 -6.63 -5.95 -2.14
CA HIS A 131 -5.90 -7.18 -1.80
C HIS A 131 -4.72 -6.99 -0.84
N ARG A 132 -4.46 -5.76 -0.38
CA ARG A 132 -3.45 -5.39 0.63
C ARG A 132 -2.06 -5.93 0.27
N HIS A 133 -1.36 -5.20 -0.60
CA HIS A 133 -0.01 -5.55 -1.03
C HIS A 133 0.88 -4.31 -1.09
N THR A 134 2.19 -4.52 -1.03
CA THR A 134 3.20 -3.47 -1.21
C THR A 134 3.80 -3.59 -2.60
N SER A 135 3.93 -2.47 -3.31
CA SER A 135 4.67 -2.37 -4.56
C SER A 135 5.95 -1.57 -4.33
N ASN A 136 7.01 -1.92 -5.07
CA ASN A 136 8.20 -1.09 -5.20
C ASN A 136 8.55 -1.00 -6.68
N GLU A 137 8.59 0.22 -7.21
CA GLU A 137 8.83 0.52 -8.61
C GLU A 137 10.11 1.33 -8.74
N ARG A 138 11.01 0.89 -9.63
CA ARG A 138 12.28 1.57 -9.90
C ARG A 138 12.44 1.82 -11.39
N ALA A 139 12.75 3.06 -11.75
CA ALA A 139 13.13 3.45 -13.09
C ALA A 139 14.64 3.22 -13.31
N PRO A 140 15.08 2.93 -14.55
CA PRO A 140 16.51 2.74 -14.85
C PRO A 140 17.34 4.03 -14.71
N SER A 141 16.68 5.19 -14.70
CA SER A 141 17.29 6.50 -14.46
C SER A 141 16.25 7.47 -13.89
N ALA A 142 16.72 8.59 -13.35
CA ALA A 142 15.86 9.63 -12.78
C ALA A 142 14.84 10.14 -13.83
N THR A 143 13.56 10.06 -13.51
CA THR A 143 12.46 10.27 -14.47
C THR A 143 11.27 10.99 -13.83
N ASN A 144 10.26 11.27 -14.66
CA ASN A 144 9.01 11.88 -14.25
C ASN A 144 8.18 10.95 -13.35
N ARG A 145 7.63 11.52 -12.28
CA ARG A 145 6.72 10.82 -11.37
C ARG A 145 5.56 10.07 -12.04
N LYS A 146 5.08 10.55 -13.19
CA LYS A 146 3.97 9.92 -13.94
C LYS A 146 4.32 8.53 -14.50
N VAL A 147 5.59 8.15 -14.50
CA VAL A 147 6.03 6.81 -14.94
C VAL A 147 5.71 5.75 -13.88
N PHE A 148 5.55 6.14 -12.62
CA PHE A 148 5.29 5.24 -11.51
C PHE A 148 3.78 5.02 -11.35
N GLY A 149 3.37 3.77 -11.16
CA GLY A 149 1.98 3.30 -11.16
C GLY A 149 1.21 3.53 -9.84
N VAL A 150 1.58 4.54 -9.06
CA VAL A 150 0.97 4.82 -7.74
C VAL A 150 -0.42 5.37 -7.91
N ASP A 151 -1.37 4.77 -7.21
CA ASP A 151 -2.74 5.25 -7.15
C ASP A 151 -3.02 5.88 -5.78
N PHE A 152 -2.75 7.19 -5.67
CA PHE A 152 -2.91 7.95 -4.42
C PHE A 152 -4.34 7.96 -3.85
N ASP A 153 -5.34 7.52 -4.62
CA ASP A 153 -6.72 7.38 -4.14
C ASP A 153 -6.91 6.13 -3.26
N ARG A 154 -5.95 5.18 -3.28
CA ARG A 154 -6.03 3.90 -2.55
C ARG A 154 -4.69 3.36 -2.01
N ASP A 155 -3.58 3.94 -2.43
CA ASP A 155 -2.23 3.52 -2.06
C ASP A 155 -1.62 4.56 -1.11
N LEU A 156 -1.06 4.08 -0.01
CA LEU A 156 -0.22 4.91 0.86
C LEU A 156 1.17 4.99 0.28
N LEU A 157 1.68 6.21 0.07
CA LEU A 157 3.07 6.42 -0.28
C LEU A 157 3.96 5.98 0.89
N GLY A 158 4.78 4.97 0.65
CA GLY A 158 5.72 4.42 1.63
C GLY A 158 7.05 5.17 1.60
N THR A 159 7.83 4.96 0.52
CA THR A 159 9.13 5.59 0.35
C THR A 159 9.31 6.14 -1.05
N LEU A 160 10.21 7.12 -1.20
CA LEU A 160 10.62 7.67 -2.48
C LEU A 160 12.12 7.93 -2.51
N GLU A 161 12.77 7.60 -3.62
CA GLU A 161 14.17 7.89 -3.90
C GLU A 161 14.30 8.76 -5.15
N GLY A 162 15.20 9.73 -5.13
CA GLY A 162 15.44 10.59 -6.27
C GLY A 162 16.62 11.53 -6.08
N ILE A 163 16.85 12.36 -7.09
CA ILE A 163 17.93 13.36 -7.07
C ILE A 163 17.37 14.65 -6.45
N PRO A 164 17.96 15.16 -5.36
CA PRO A 164 17.52 16.40 -4.73
C PRO A 164 17.86 17.62 -5.61
N VAL A 165 17.04 18.67 -5.50
CA VAL A 165 17.32 19.97 -6.15
C VAL A 165 18.64 20.55 -5.65
N ASP A 166 18.89 20.51 -4.34
CA ASP A 166 20.18 20.88 -3.74
C ASP A 166 21.12 19.68 -3.60
N SER A 167 21.61 19.19 -4.73
CA SER A 167 22.56 18.07 -4.77
C SER A 167 23.95 18.39 -4.20
N LYS A 168 24.29 19.67 -4.01
CA LYS A 168 25.55 20.07 -3.37
C LYS A 168 25.51 19.78 -1.87
N LEU A 169 24.38 20.10 -1.21
CA LEU A 169 24.20 19.87 0.21
C LEU A 169 23.74 18.44 0.53
N LEU A 170 22.75 17.93 -0.22
CA LEU A 170 22.07 16.67 0.10
C LEU A 170 22.67 15.44 -0.64
N GLY A 171 23.68 15.66 -1.47
CA GLY A 171 24.33 14.61 -2.25
C GLY A 171 23.57 14.23 -3.52
N SER A 172 24.04 13.19 -4.21
CA SER A 172 23.54 12.82 -5.55
C SER A 172 22.22 12.02 -5.55
N SER A 173 21.84 11.44 -4.41
CA SER A 173 20.58 10.70 -4.25
C SER A 173 20.13 10.79 -2.79
N ILE A 174 18.83 10.90 -2.60
CA ILE A 174 18.16 10.85 -1.30
C ILE A 174 17.00 9.86 -1.35
N LYS A 175 16.75 9.16 -0.23
CA LYS A 175 15.59 8.29 -0.05
C LYS A 175 14.82 8.67 1.21
N GLY A 176 13.55 8.98 1.07
CA GLY A 176 12.66 9.36 2.17
C GLY A 176 11.65 8.27 2.50
N GLY A 177 11.45 8.01 3.79
CA GLY A 177 10.39 7.18 4.37
C GLY A 177 10.14 7.64 5.81
N THR A 178 10.22 6.73 6.79
CA THR A 178 10.39 7.15 8.19
C THR A 178 11.69 7.90 8.41
N SER A 179 12.79 7.42 7.84
CA SER A 179 14.08 8.11 7.83
C SER A 179 14.31 8.87 6.53
N PHE A 180 15.16 9.89 6.61
CA PHE A 180 15.76 10.56 5.47
C PHE A 180 17.17 10.00 5.26
N ARG A 181 17.38 9.28 4.15
CA ARG A 181 18.64 8.61 3.81
C ARG A 181 19.37 9.36 2.72
N LEU A 182 20.68 9.56 2.91
CA LEU A 182 21.55 10.27 1.97
C LEU A 182 23.02 9.92 2.20
N ARG A 183 23.88 10.31 1.25
CA ARG A 183 25.34 10.17 1.36
C ARG A 183 26.01 11.55 1.34
N ILE A 184 26.72 11.90 2.42
CA ILE A 184 27.32 13.24 2.62
C ILE A 184 28.72 13.18 3.22
N GLU A 185 29.42 14.30 3.24
CA GLU A 185 30.59 14.51 4.08
C GLU A 185 30.14 14.80 5.51
N LEU A 186 30.78 14.21 6.52
CA LEU A 186 30.32 14.36 7.90
C LEU A 186 30.42 15.81 8.39
N SER A 187 31.33 16.59 7.83
CA SER A 187 31.50 18.03 8.08
C SER A 187 30.25 18.86 7.71
N THR A 188 29.40 18.38 6.80
CA THR A 188 28.18 19.10 6.39
C THR A 188 26.93 18.70 7.17
N LEU A 189 27.06 17.77 8.14
CA LEU A 189 25.93 17.17 8.84
C LEU A 189 24.99 18.22 9.48
N GLU A 190 25.54 19.23 10.15
CA GLU A 190 24.72 20.28 10.79
C GLU A 190 23.89 21.08 9.77
N SER A 191 24.50 21.48 8.65
CA SER A 191 23.80 22.17 7.56
C SER A 191 22.72 21.29 6.93
N VAL A 192 22.99 19.99 6.81
CA VAL A 192 22.02 19.00 6.33
C VAL A 192 20.85 18.88 7.29
N LEU A 193 21.08 18.74 8.60
CA LEU A 193 20.00 18.61 9.59
C LEU A 193 19.07 19.84 9.59
N ASN A 194 19.64 21.04 9.51
CA ASN A 194 18.87 22.27 9.38
C ASN A 194 18.04 22.30 8.10
N SER A 195 18.63 21.97 6.95
CA SER A 195 17.93 21.92 5.67
C SER A 195 16.80 20.89 5.65
N VAL A 196 17.06 19.67 6.16
CA VAL A 196 16.06 18.60 6.19
C VAL A 196 14.91 18.92 7.16
N GLY A 197 15.17 19.61 8.28
CA GLY A 197 14.12 20.15 9.15
C GLY A 197 13.20 21.12 8.43
N ILE A 198 13.76 22.10 7.71
CA ILE A 198 13.00 23.07 6.90
C ILE A 198 12.19 22.35 5.80
N LEU A 199 12.80 21.37 5.13
CA LEU A 199 12.13 20.58 4.09
C LEU A 199 10.98 19.75 4.64
N TYR A 200 11.07 19.26 5.88
CA TYR A 200 9.99 18.53 6.52
C TYR A 200 8.78 19.43 6.83
N GLU A 201 9.01 20.67 7.27
CA GLU A 201 7.94 21.62 7.61
C GLU A 201 7.27 22.25 6.38
N SER A 202 7.92 22.21 5.22
CA SER A 202 7.40 22.79 3.99
C SER A 202 6.20 22.02 3.42
N THR A 203 5.23 22.75 2.87
CA THR A 203 4.08 22.20 2.12
C THR A 203 4.24 22.37 0.61
N ALA A 204 5.42 22.77 0.12
CA ALA A 204 5.66 23.04 -1.30
C ALA A 204 5.41 21.81 -2.19
N TYR A 205 5.63 20.60 -1.66
CA TYR A 205 5.37 19.35 -2.35
C TYR A 205 3.94 19.23 -2.87
N LYS A 206 2.95 19.81 -2.18
CA LYS A 206 1.52 19.77 -2.56
C LYS A 206 1.25 20.38 -3.93
N LYS A 207 2.15 21.23 -4.45
CA LYS A 207 2.06 21.75 -5.82
C LYS A 207 2.20 20.65 -6.87
N PHE A 208 3.03 19.65 -6.59
CA PHE A 208 3.36 18.57 -7.53
C PHE A 208 2.75 17.23 -7.13
N TRP A 209 2.42 17.09 -5.85
CA TRP A 209 1.88 15.88 -5.22
C TRP A 209 0.66 16.20 -4.34
N PRO A 210 -0.37 16.93 -4.83
CA PRO A 210 -1.55 17.21 -4.02
C PRO A 210 -2.26 15.93 -3.58
N GLU A 211 -2.20 14.87 -4.39
CA GLU A 211 -2.89 13.62 -4.14
C GLU A 211 -2.26 12.79 -3.01
N VAL A 212 -1.01 13.04 -2.62
CA VAL A 212 -0.36 12.37 -1.47
C VAL A 212 -1.16 12.58 -0.18
N ASP A 213 -1.90 13.68 -0.09
CA ASP A 213 -2.73 14.03 1.05
C ASP A 213 -4.19 13.55 0.89
N ASN A 214 -4.54 12.74 -0.12
CA ASN A 214 -5.89 12.16 -0.24
C ASN A 214 -6.20 11.22 0.94
N ILE A 215 -5.16 10.57 1.46
CA ILE A 215 -5.20 9.70 2.64
C ILE A 215 -4.12 10.16 3.59
N VAL A 216 -4.52 10.75 4.72
CA VAL A 216 -3.57 11.32 5.69
C VAL A 216 -3.57 10.53 6.99
N ARG A 217 -2.46 10.60 7.70
CA ARG A 217 -2.35 10.08 9.05
C ARG A 217 -3.28 10.85 10.00
N VAL A 218 -3.93 10.14 10.90
CA VAL A 218 -4.67 10.72 12.02
C VAL A 218 -3.67 11.10 13.11
N GLU A 219 -3.45 12.40 13.30
CA GLU A 219 -2.55 12.94 14.33
C GLU A 219 -3.26 13.22 15.67
N ASP A 220 -4.58 13.44 15.64
CA ASP A 220 -5.38 13.69 16.84
C ASP A 220 -5.53 12.41 17.67
N GLN A 221 -4.88 12.40 18.84
CA GLN A 221 -4.87 11.26 19.74
C GLN A 221 -6.27 10.88 20.22
N SER A 222 -7.19 11.83 20.39
CA SER A 222 -8.56 11.53 20.80
C SER A 222 -9.32 10.76 19.72
N ILE A 223 -9.03 11.02 18.44
CA ILE A 223 -9.60 10.25 17.33
C ILE A 223 -8.97 8.86 17.31
N VAL A 224 -7.64 8.76 17.46
CA VAL A 224 -6.93 7.48 17.53
C VAL A 224 -7.49 6.59 18.65
N ASP A 225 -7.67 7.14 19.86
CA ASP A 225 -8.19 6.39 21.01
C ASP A 225 -9.60 5.84 20.74
N ASN A 226 -10.47 6.64 20.11
CA ASN A 226 -11.80 6.19 19.71
C ASN A 226 -11.76 5.09 18.64
N LEU A 227 -10.86 5.19 17.65
CA LEU A 227 -10.67 4.15 16.63
C LEU A 227 -10.11 2.85 17.24
N GLU A 228 -9.24 2.98 18.24
CA GLU A 228 -8.70 1.84 18.97
C GLU A 228 -9.75 1.13 19.83
N ILE A 229 -10.72 1.84 20.40
CA ILE A 229 -11.89 1.24 21.06
C ILE A 229 -12.72 0.40 20.08
N ASP A 230 -12.97 0.94 18.88
CA ASP A 230 -13.71 0.22 17.84
C ASP A 230 -12.93 -1.03 17.37
N LEU A 231 -11.62 -0.88 17.11
CA LEU A 231 -10.75 -2.00 16.74
C LEU A 231 -10.70 -3.07 17.84
N HIS A 232 -10.62 -2.67 19.11
CA HIS A 232 -10.67 -3.60 20.22
C HIS A 232 -11.96 -4.42 20.21
N SER A 233 -13.09 -3.76 19.96
CA SER A 233 -14.41 -4.40 19.86
C SER A 233 -14.49 -5.41 18.71
N GLU A 234 -13.76 -5.18 17.62
CA GLU A 234 -13.61 -6.15 16.53
C GLU A 234 -12.67 -7.31 16.90
N ILE A 235 -11.55 -7.04 17.56
CA ILE A 235 -10.54 -8.05 17.95
C ILE A 235 -11.11 -9.10 18.92
N ILE A 236 -12.01 -8.71 19.81
CA ILE A 236 -12.56 -9.61 20.84
C ILE A 236 -13.68 -10.53 20.34
N LYS A 237 -14.15 -10.34 19.10
CA LYS A 237 -15.19 -11.21 18.51
C LYS A 237 -14.67 -12.63 18.37
N SER A 238 -15.60 -13.60 18.36
CA SER A 238 -15.26 -15.02 18.18
C SER A 238 -14.68 -15.30 16.79
N THR A 239 -15.19 -14.61 15.77
CA THR A 239 -14.73 -14.67 14.38
C THR A 239 -14.03 -13.38 13.97
N TRP A 240 -13.00 -13.50 13.15
CA TRP A 240 -12.29 -12.35 12.58
C TRP A 240 -13.15 -11.67 11.51
N PRO A 241 -13.27 -10.34 11.50
CA PRO A 241 -13.95 -9.64 10.42
C PRO A 241 -13.10 -9.71 9.14
N ALA A 242 -13.74 -9.74 7.98
CA ALA A 242 -13.05 -9.77 6.68
C ALA A 242 -12.18 -8.54 6.42
N SER A 243 -12.44 -7.43 7.14
CA SER A 243 -11.68 -6.18 7.07
C SER A 243 -10.40 -6.18 7.92
N LEU A 244 -10.10 -7.24 8.67
CA LEU A 244 -8.91 -7.35 9.52
C LEU A 244 -7.99 -8.48 9.05
N LEU A 245 -6.70 -8.18 8.88
CA LEU A 245 -5.66 -9.16 8.56
C LEU A 245 -4.30 -8.76 9.14
N LEU A 246 -3.30 -9.63 8.99
CA LEU A 246 -1.90 -9.33 9.35
C LEU A 246 -1.05 -9.11 8.10
N MET A 247 -0.20 -8.08 8.13
CA MET A 247 0.76 -7.71 7.10
C MET A 247 2.19 -7.69 7.64
N ASN A 248 3.15 -7.83 6.75
CA ASN A 248 4.57 -7.64 7.06
C ASN A 248 4.86 -6.14 7.21
N SER A 249 5.09 -5.65 8.43
CA SER A 249 5.40 -4.24 8.71
C SER A 249 6.89 -3.90 8.64
N GLY A 250 7.78 -4.89 8.45
CA GLY A 250 9.23 -4.64 8.40
C GLY A 250 9.67 -3.78 7.20
N SER A 251 8.94 -3.88 6.09
CA SER A 251 9.18 -3.10 4.88
C SER A 251 8.97 -1.59 5.08
N ALA A 252 8.12 -1.18 6.04
CA ALA A 252 7.83 0.22 6.32
C ALA A 252 9.06 0.97 6.89
N ARG A 253 9.91 0.28 7.66
CA ARG A 253 11.16 0.85 8.19
C ARG A 253 12.29 0.82 7.17
N ASN A 254 12.42 -0.29 6.47
CA ASN A 254 13.42 -0.47 5.43
C ASN A 254 12.90 -1.44 4.36
N SER A 255 12.66 -0.90 3.17
CA SER A 255 12.18 -1.64 2.00
C SER A 255 13.11 -2.78 1.55
N GLU A 256 14.36 -2.82 2.03
CA GLU A 256 15.32 -3.87 1.74
C GLU A 256 15.16 -5.12 2.64
N LEU A 257 14.36 -5.03 3.71
CA LEU A 257 14.11 -6.15 4.62
C LEU A 257 13.05 -7.09 4.04
N ASN A 258 13.51 -8.17 3.43
CA ASN A 258 12.64 -9.22 2.89
C ASN A 258 12.54 -10.40 3.86
N ALA A 259 11.65 -10.30 4.84
CA ALA A 259 11.30 -11.44 5.68
C ALA A 259 10.49 -12.46 4.86
N VAL A 260 10.95 -13.71 4.88
CA VAL A 260 10.28 -14.84 4.22
C VAL A 260 9.68 -15.82 5.23
N ASN A 261 10.00 -15.64 6.52
CA ASN A 261 9.44 -16.40 7.63
C ASN A 261 9.08 -15.45 8.79
N PHE A 262 8.13 -15.85 9.62
CA PHE A 262 7.64 -15.09 10.77
C PHE A 262 7.53 -15.96 12.02
N SER A 263 7.78 -15.36 13.19
CA SER A 263 7.60 -15.99 14.49
C SER A 263 6.87 -15.05 15.45
N ILE A 264 5.88 -15.55 16.20
CA ILE A 264 5.04 -14.77 17.12
C ILE A 264 5.44 -15.07 18.57
N GLY A 265 5.57 -14.01 19.36
CA GLY A 265 5.96 -14.05 20.77
C GLY A 265 7.47 -14.02 20.95
N ARG A 266 7.95 -14.60 22.06
CA ARG A 266 9.38 -14.60 22.39
C ARG A 266 10.18 -15.42 21.38
N LEU A 267 11.15 -14.80 20.72
CA LEU A 267 12.09 -15.50 19.84
C LEU A 267 12.84 -16.61 20.59
N GLU A 268 12.80 -17.82 20.04
CA GLU A 268 13.54 -18.95 20.60
C GLU A 268 15.05 -18.69 20.54
N ARG A 269 15.75 -19.06 21.63
CA ARG A 269 17.20 -18.96 21.68
C ARG A 269 17.78 -19.97 20.70
N LYS A 270 18.67 -19.52 19.82
CA LYS A 270 19.36 -20.39 18.86
C LYS A 270 20.07 -21.52 19.59
N LYS A 271 19.74 -22.77 19.26
CA LYS A 271 20.46 -23.95 19.74
C LYS A 271 21.65 -24.17 18.81
N LYS A 272 22.80 -24.63 19.34
CA LYS A 272 24.02 -24.84 18.54
C LYS A 272 23.84 -25.81 17.36
N THR A 273 22.82 -26.66 17.40
CA THR A 273 22.61 -27.77 16.46
C THR A 273 21.33 -27.65 15.63
N SER A 274 20.54 -26.58 15.78
CA SER A 274 19.29 -26.42 15.01
C SER A 274 18.96 -24.96 14.71
N SER A 275 18.41 -24.71 13.53
CA SER A 275 17.85 -23.41 13.15
C SER A 275 16.66 -23.04 14.03
N ARG A 276 16.32 -21.74 14.05
CA ARG A 276 15.05 -21.29 14.64
C ARG A 276 13.87 -21.79 13.81
N SER A 277 12.69 -21.78 14.42
CA SER A 277 11.42 -22.07 13.75
C SER A 277 10.70 -20.78 13.35
N GLY A 278 9.95 -20.87 12.25
CA GLY A 278 9.11 -19.78 11.73
C GLY A 278 8.13 -20.32 10.70
N ALA A 279 7.09 -19.53 10.41
CA ALA A 279 6.10 -19.85 9.39
C ALA A 279 6.23 -18.88 8.21
N PRO A 280 6.05 -19.33 6.96
CA PRO A 280 6.18 -18.47 5.78
C PRO A 280 5.07 -17.41 5.68
N TYR A 281 3.97 -17.60 6.41
CA TYR A 281 2.80 -16.72 6.37
C TYR A 281 2.43 -16.24 7.77
N LEU A 282 2.09 -14.95 7.87
CA LEU A 282 1.59 -14.34 9.09
C LEU A 282 0.06 -14.30 9.04
N PHE A 283 -0.59 -15.26 9.70
CA PHE A 283 -2.05 -15.35 9.74
C PHE A 283 -2.62 -15.05 11.14
N LEU A 284 -3.83 -14.50 11.20
CA LEU A 284 -4.56 -14.32 12.46
C LEU A 284 -4.76 -15.64 13.22
N SER A 285 -4.91 -16.76 12.52
CA SER A 285 -4.98 -18.11 13.11
C SER A 285 -3.68 -18.55 13.80
N ALA A 286 -2.52 -18.05 13.34
CA ALA A 286 -1.24 -18.27 14.01
C ALA A 286 -1.20 -17.50 15.33
N TRP A 287 -1.72 -16.27 15.36
CA TRP A 287 -1.87 -15.52 16.60
C TRP A 287 -2.85 -16.19 17.58
N ASP A 288 -3.98 -16.71 17.09
CA ASP A 288 -4.91 -17.50 17.91
C ASP A 288 -4.27 -18.73 18.56
N SER A 289 -3.45 -19.44 17.78
CA SER A 289 -2.73 -20.61 18.26
C SER A 289 -1.71 -20.21 19.34
N TRP A 290 -1.03 -19.08 19.16
CA TRP A 290 -0.14 -18.51 20.16
C TRP A 290 -0.89 -18.12 21.45
N LEU A 291 -2.01 -17.40 21.34
CA LEU A 291 -2.85 -16.98 22.47
C LEU A 291 -3.31 -18.18 23.32
N LYS A 292 -3.78 -19.24 22.66
CA LYS A 292 -4.18 -20.50 23.31
C LYS A 292 -3.01 -21.16 24.04
N LYS A 293 -1.84 -21.23 23.39
CA LYS A 293 -0.62 -21.82 23.98
C LYS A 293 -0.14 -21.05 25.21
N THR A 294 -0.30 -19.73 25.23
CA THR A 294 0.16 -18.87 26.34
C THR A 294 -0.93 -18.54 27.37
N GLY A 295 -2.16 -19.02 27.19
CA GLY A 295 -3.29 -18.69 28.07
C GLY A 295 -3.68 -17.21 28.05
N GLN A 296 -3.36 -16.48 26.97
CA GLN A 296 -3.70 -15.07 26.82
C GLN A 296 -5.01 -14.90 26.06
N SER A 297 -5.72 -13.80 26.32
CA SER A 297 -6.95 -13.45 25.63
C SER A 297 -6.70 -12.48 24.49
N ARG A 298 -7.55 -12.53 23.46
CA ARG A 298 -7.59 -11.52 22.39
C ARG A 298 -7.92 -10.16 23.00
N SER A 299 -7.03 -9.19 22.82
CA SER A 299 -7.28 -7.79 23.18
C SER A 299 -6.33 -6.89 22.39
N LEU A 300 -6.65 -5.59 22.33
CA LEU A 300 -5.75 -4.62 21.70
C LEU A 300 -4.44 -4.49 22.50
N ALA A 301 -4.52 -4.53 23.84
CA ALA A 301 -3.34 -4.55 24.71
C ALA A 301 -2.45 -5.76 24.44
N THR A 302 -3.03 -6.94 24.23
CA THR A 302 -2.28 -8.14 23.84
C THR A 302 -1.62 -7.96 22.48
N ALA A 303 -2.33 -7.40 21.49
CA ALA A 303 -1.78 -7.13 20.16
C ALA A 303 -0.56 -6.18 20.21
N LYS A 304 -0.63 -5.12 21.03
CA LYS A 304 0.48 -4.16 21.20
C LYS A 304 1.71 -4.78 21.86
N ASN A 305 1.51 -5.73 22.78
CA ASN A 305 2.59 -6.34 23.57
C ASN A 305 3.12 -7.68 23.01
N THR A 306 2.46 -8.25 22.01
CA THR A 306 2.90 -9.52 21.40
C THR A 306 3.90 -9.22 20.28
N ALA A 307 5.15 -9.64 20.47
CA ALA A 307 6.19 -9.47 19.46
C ALA A 307 5.94 -10.34 18.21
N VAL A 308 6.37 -9.84 17.06
CA VAL A 308 6.48 -10.56 15.79
C VAL A 308 7.90 -10.36 15.27
N HIS A 309 8.57 -11.46 14.95
CA HIS A 309 9.91 -11.46 14.39
C HIS A 309 9.85 -11.82 12.91
N GLY A 310 10.33 -10.93 12.05
CA GLY A 310 10.57 -11.23 10.64
C GLY A 310 11.92 -11.90 10.47
N LEU A 311 11.97 -13.04 9.78
CA LEU A 311 13.15 -13.86 9.62
C LEU A 311 13.49 -14.05 8.13
N ASP A 312 14.77 -14.20 7.83
CA ASP A 312 15.26 -14.53 6.49
C ASP A 312 15.01 -16.01 6.13
N ALA A 313 15.54 -16.44 4.98
CA ALA A 313 15.43 -17.83 4.52
C ALA A 313 16.16 -18.83 5.44
N ASN A 314 17.10 -18.36 6.27
CA ASN A 314 17.86 -19.14 7.23
C ASN A 314 17.29 -19.06 8.65
N TYR A 315 16.10 -18.46 8.83
CA TYR A 315 15.46 -18.21 10.12
C TYR A 315 16.27 -17.29 11.06
N GLU A 316 17.13 -16.43 10.50
CA GLU A 316 17.79 -15.39 11.25
C GLU A 316 16.93 -14.12 11.31
N PRO A 317 16.86 -13.46 12.48
CA PRO A 317 16.00 -12.30 12.67
C PRO A 317 16.50 -11.10 11.85
N LEU A 318 15.60 -10.54 11.05
CA LEU A 318 15.81 -9.32 10.29
C LEU A 318 15.31 -8.09 11.06
N PHE A 319 14.16 -8.24 11.72
CA PHE A 319 13.54 -7.18 12.52
C PHE A 319 12.59 -7.76 13.59
N GLU A 320 12.18 -6.91 14.52
CA GLU A 320 11.15 -7.17 15.52
C GLU A 320 10.10 -6.06 15.47
N THR A 321 8.83 -6.44 15.59
CA THR A 321 7.66 -5.56 15.60
C THR A 321 6.58 -6.14 16.53
N SER A 322 5.38 -5.55 16.57
CA SER A 322 4.25 -6.07 17.34
C SER A 322 3.15 -6.62 16.44
N ILE A 323 2.26 -7.45 16.99
CA ILE A 323 1.03 -7.86 16.29
C ILE A 323 0.24 -6.62 15.87
N PHE A 324 0.12 -5.60 16.74
CA PHE A 324 -0.56 -4.34 16.42
C PHE A 324 0.01 -3.65 15.19
N ASN A 325 1.34 -3.57 15.07
CA ASN A 325 1.98 -2.97 13.89
C ASN A 325 1.78 -3.82 12.63
N CYS A 326 1.57 -5.11 12.78
CA CYS A 326 1.18 -6.01 11.70
C CYS A 326 -0.31 -5.96 11.37
N LEU A 327 -1.18 -5.37 12.19
CA LEU A 327 -2.62 -5.30 11.87
C LEU A 327 -2.84 -4.36 10.70
N ALA A 328 -3.58 -4.86 9.71
CA ALA A 328 -4.20 -4.07 8.68
C ALA A 328 -5.72 -4.13 8.87
N PHE A 329 -6.32 -2.97 9.07
CA PHE A 329 -7.75 -2.85 9.33
C PHE A 329 -8.36 -1.74 8.49
N GLU A 330 -9.62 -1.89 8.11
CA GLU A 330 -10.42 -0.84 7.48
C GLU A 330 -11.78 -0.71 8.15
N MET A 331 -12.23 0.53 8.28
CA MET A 331 -13.58 0.83 8.73
C MET A 331 -14.10 2.16 8.19
N SER A 332 -15.42 2.31 8.25
CA SER A 332 -16.15 3.50 7.83
C SER A 332 -16.88 4.10 9.02
N LYS A 333 -16.80 5.43 9.22
CA LYS A 333 -17.60 6.13 10.24
C LYS A 333 -18.19 7.42 9.66
N LEU A 334 -19.43 7.71 10.03
CA LEU A 334 -20.03 9.01 9.76
C LEU A 334 -19.38 10.05 10.68
N ASP A 335 -18.95 11.17 10.12
CA ASP A 335 -18.57 12.33 10.90
C ASP A 335 -19.81 13.09 11.40
N LYS A 336 -19.58 14.18 12.15
CA LYS A 336 -20.66 15.01 12.72
C LYS A 336 -21.56 15.64 11.64
N SER A 337 -21.08 15.77 10.41
CA SER A 337 -21.84 16.31 9.27
C SER A 337 -22.57 15.23 8.45
N GLY A 338 -22.43 13.96 8.83
CA GLY A 338 -23.01 12.82 8.11
C GLY A 338 -22.19 12.39 6.89
N ILE A 339 -20.94 12.87 6.76
CA ILE A 339 -20.02 12.41 5.71
C ILE A 339 -19.38 11.10 6.17
N ASN A 340 -19.37 10.10 5.29
CA ASN A 340 -18.71 8.82 5.57
C ASN A 340 -17.20 8.92 5.37
N ILE A 341 -16.44 8.94 6.46
CA ILE A 341 -14.99 8.94 6.49
C ILE A 341 -14.49 7.50 6.56
N GLN A 342 -13.52 7.17 5.72
CA GLN A 342 -12.81 5.91 5.77
C GLN A 342 -11.60 6.03 6.68
N TYR A 343 -11.40 5.03 7.52
CA TYR A 343 -10.25 4.88 8.39
C TYR A 343 -9.52 3.59 8.08
N ILE A 344 -8.20 3.65 8.19
CA ILE A 344 -7.29 2.53 7.94
C ILE A 344 -6.33 2.41 9.11
N LEU A 345 -6.09 1.20 9.59
CA LEU A 345 -4.88 0.88 10.32
C LEU A 345 -3.88 0.23 9.35
N SER A 346 -2.67 0.76 9.31
CA SER A 346 -1.53 0.11 8.65
C SER A 346 -0.24 0.51 9.36
N ASN A 347 0.69 -0.44 9.53
CA ASN A 347 1.99 -0.24 10.17
C ASN A 347 1.89 0.45 11.54
N GLY A 348 0.86 0.11 12.33
CA GLY A 348 0.62 0.70 13.66
C GLY A 348 0.14 2.15 13.64
N HIS A 349 -0.30 2.66 12.49
CA HIS A 349 -0.78 4.03 12.33
C HIS A 349 -2.17 4.08 11.72
N TRP A 350 -2.99 4.99 12.26
CA TRP A 350 -4.30 5.28 11.71
C TRP A 350 -4.21 6.33 10.62
N TYR A 351 -4.92 6.09 9.53
CA TYR A 351 -5.10 7.00 8.41
C TYR A 351 -6.57 7.25 8.17
N ARG A 352 -6.90 8.37 7.54
CA ARG A 352 -8.23 8.71 7.09
C ARG A 352 -8.23 9.30 5.68
N SER A 353 -9.33 9.14 4.96
CA SER A 353 -9.56 9.89 3.72
C SER A 353 -9.87 11.35 4.04
N GLU A 354 -9.28 12.28 3.28
CA GLU A 354 -9.51 13.72 3.45
C GLU A 354 -10.86 14.19 2.88
N GLN A 355 -11.44 15.22 3.50
CA GLN A 355 -12.80 15.66 3.20
C GLN A 355 -12.95 16.20 1.77
N ASP A 356 -11.99 17.00 1.31
CA ASP A 356 -11.98 17.55 -0.05
C ASP A 356 -11.85 16.45 -1.11
N PHE A 357 -11.07 15.42 -0.81
CA PHE A 357 -10.96 14.23 -1.66
C PHE A 357 -12.30 13.48 -1.73
N ILE A 358 -12.94 13.23 -0.58
CA ILE A 358 -14.27 12.62 -0.51
C ILE A 358 -15.29 13.42 -1.33
N ALA A 359 -15.30 14.75 -1.17
CA ALA A 359 -16.19 15.65 -1.88
C ALA A 359 -15.96 15.59 -3.41
N THR A 360 -14.70 15.59 -3.84
CA THR A 360 -14.30 15.50 -5.25
C THR A 360 -14.80 14.20 -5.89
N VAL A 361 -14.60 13.07 -5.23
CA VAL A 361 -15.09 11.76 -5.68
C VAL A 361 -16.62 11.76 -5.76
N ASN A 362 -17.31 12.17 -4.70
CA ASN A 362 -18.78 12.18 -4.69
C ASN A 362 -19.36 13.11 -5.77
N LYS A 363 -18.76 14.28 -6.00
CA LYS A 363 -19.17 15.21 -7.07
C LYS A 363 -19.06 14.56 -8.45
N LYS A 364 -17.95 13.87 -8.73
CA LYS A 364 -17.77 13.19 -10.00
C LYS A 364 -18.78 12.06 -10.19
N LEU A 365 -19.07 11.30 -9.14
CA LEU A 365 -20.07 10.23 -9.22
C LEU A 365 -21.48 10.76 -9.41
N ALA A 366 -21.82 11.89 -8.79
CA ALA A 366 -23.11 12.55 -9.04
C ALA A 366 -23.26 13.00 -10.50
N ASP A 367 -22.17 13.51 -11.12
CA ASP A 367 -22.14 13.82 -12.56
C ASP A 367 -22.39 12.56 -13.40
N LEU A 368 -21.75 11.42 -13.08
CA LEU A 368 -21.98 10.15 -13.79
C LEU A 368 -23.43 9.66 -13.70
N SER A 369 -24.05 9.71 -12.51
CA SER A 369 -25.46 9.33 -12.31
C SER A 369 -26.45 10.26 -13.03
N SER A 370 -26.04 11.47 -13.40
CA SER A 370 -26.91 12.43 -14.11
C SER A 370 -27.00 12.20 -15.62
N ARG A 371 -26.06 11.41 -16.18
CA ARG A 371 -26.01 11.10 -17.61
C ARG A 371 -27.04 10.04 -17.96
N LEU A 372 -27.62 10.11 -19.17
CA LEU A 372 -28.61 9.14 -19.63
C LEU A 372 -27.97 7.77 -19.91
N PRO A 373 -28.41 6.68 -19.24
CA PRO A 373 -27.75 5.36 -19.30
C PRO A 373 -27.98 4.59 -20.62
N GLY A 374 -28.75 5.16 -21.56
CA GLY A 374 -29.19 4.48 -22.78
C GLY A 374 -30.64 4.02 -22.69
N LYS A 375 -30.94 2.82 -23.19
CA LYS A 375 -32.27 2.21 -23.13
C LYS A 375 -32.56 1.80 -21.68
N LYS A 376 -33.79 2.08 -21.22
CA LYS A 376 -34.21 1.77 -19.84
C LYS A 376 -34.26 0.25 -19.62
N LEU A 377 -33.40 -0.26 -18.73
CA LEU A 377 -33.37 -1.68 -18.33
C LEU A 377 -34.62 -2.07 -17.54
N SER A 378 -34.81 -3.37 -17.32
CA SER A 378 -35.93 -3.89 -16.51
C SER A 378 -35.69 -3.58 -15.03
N LYS A 379 -36.76 -3.32 -14.28
CA LYS A 379 -36.64 -3.03 -12.85
C LYS A 379 -36.05 -4.21 -12.10
N TRP A 380 -34.94 -4.00 -11.39
CA TRP A 380 -34.40 -5.04 -10.51
C TRP A 380 -35.34 -5.22 -9.31
N ASP A 381 -35.76 -6.46 -9.07
CA ASP A 381 -36.74 -6.81 -8.03
C ASP A 381 -36.09 -7.04 -6.66
N THR A 382 -34.78 -6.78 -6.52
CA THR A 382 -33.94 -6.96 -5.33
C THR A 382 -33.72 -8.42 -4.89
N ILE A 383 -34.26 -9.39 -5.63
CA ILE A 383 -34.19 -10.82 -5.31
C ILE A 383 -33.39 -11.56 -6.37
N LEU A 384 -33.54 -11.19 -7.65
CA LEU A 384 -32.85 -11.85 -8.76
C LEU A 384 -31.34 -11.76 -8.61
N HIS A 385 -30.68 -12.89 -8.86
CA HIS A 385 -29.24 -12.92 -9.09
C HIS A 385 -28.91 -12.19 -10.41
N GLU A 386 -27.65 -11.78 -10.56
CA GLU A 386 -27.14 -10.98 -11.69
C GLU A 386 -27.55 -11.56 -13.06
N GLY A 387 -27.32 -12.85 -13.28
CA GLY A 387 -27.67 -13.52 -14.54
C GLY A 387 -29.17 -13.59 -14.84
N ASP A 388 -30.02 -13.78 -13.82
CA ASP A 388 -31.48 -13.80 -14.01
C ASP A 388 -32.01 -12.41 -14.38
N PHE A 389 -31.45 -11.36 -13.77
CA PHE A 389 -31.73 -9.98 -14.11
C PHE A 389 -31.29 -9.65 -15.54
N ASN A 390 -30.08 -10.06 -15.94
CA ASN A 390 -29.58 -9.88 -17.30
C ASN A 390 -30.50 -10.57 -18.32
N LEU A 391 -30.92 -11.81 -18.04
CA LEU A 391 -31.88 -12.54 -18.88
C LEU A 391 -33.22 -11.81 -18.98
N ALA A 392 -33.76 -11.28 -17.88
CA ALA A 392 -35.00 -10.50 -17.88
C ALA A 392 -34.89 -9.21 -18.71
N CYS A 393 -33.73 -8.54 -18.68
CA CYS A 393 -33.48 -7.36 -19.51
C CYS A 393 -33.41 -7.71 -21.01
N SER A 394 -32.82 -8.86 -21.37
CA SER A 394 -32.70 -9.30 -22.77
C SER A 394 -34.04 -9.65 -23.46
N LYS A 395 -35.12 -9.81 -22.68
CA LYS A 395 -36.47 -9.99 -23.23
C LYS A 395 -37.08 -8.70 -23.77
N LYS A 396 -36.47 -7.54 -23.50
CA LYS A 396 -36.86 -6.26 -24.12
C LYS A 396 -36.31 -6.18 -25.53
N ASP A 397 -37.07 -5.55 -26.42
CA ASP A 397 -36.67 -5.39 -27.82
C ASP A 397 -35.33 -4.65 -27.95
N GLY A 398 -34.44 -5.17 -28.78
CA GLY A 398 -33.11 -4.61 -29.07
C GLY A 398 -32.09 -4.64 -27.91
N VAL A 399 -32.24 -5.50 -26.89
CA VAL A 399 -31.22 -5.74 -25.85
C VAL A 399 -30.70 -7.17 -25.96
N ILE A 400 -29.40 -7.33 -26.12
CA ILE A 400 -28.75 -8.62 -26.39
C ILE A 400 -28.07 -9.12 -25.12
N LEU A 401 -28.34 -10.36 -24.73
CA LEU A 401 -27.67 -11.03 -23.61
C LEU A 401 -26.26 -11.48 -24.00
N PHE A 402 -25.25 -10.97 -23.29
CA PHE A 402 -23.85 -11.34 -23.47
C PHE A 402 -23.18 -11.85 -22.18
N ASP A 403 -23.93 -11.89 -21.08
CA ASP A 403 -23.56 -12.50 -19.80
C ASP A 403 -22.97 -13.91 -19.97
N ALA A 404 -21.84 -14.13 -19.29
CA ALA A 404 -21.03 -15.35 -19.31
C ALA A 404 -20.55 -15.80 -20.71
N LYS A 405 -20.65 -14.96 -21.75
CA LYS A 405 -20.15 -15.25 -23.11
C LYS A 405 -18.68 -14.84 -23.26
N ASN A 406 -17.83 -15.63 -22.61
CA ASN A 406 -16.39 -15.40 -22.60
C ASN A 406 -15.74 -15.45 -23.99
N VAL A 407 -14.94 -14.43 -24.30
CA VAL A 407 -14.10 -14.31 -25.50
C VAL A 407 -12.65 -14.56 -25.10
N SER A 408 -11.94 -15.40 -25.85
CA SER A 408 -10.52 -15.62 -25.59
C SER A 408 -9.68 -14.45 -26.10
N TYR A 409 -8.63 -14.10 -25.38
CA TYR A 409 -7.72 -13.02 -25.77
C TYR A 409 -6.27 -13.39 -25.43
N GLY A 410 -5.32 -12.76 -26.13
CA GLY A 410 -3.92 -13.19 -26.10
C GLY A 410 -3.71 -14.59 -26.71
N GLY A 411 -2.51 -15.13 -26.50
CA GLY A 411 -2.07 -16.44 -27.01
C GLY A 411 -2.28 -17.63 -26.07
N GLY A 412 -2.99 -17.46 -24.94
CA GLY A 412 -3.14 -18.48 -23.89
C GLY A 412 -4.59 -18.81 -23.54
N HIS A 413 -4.82 -19.32 -22.33
CA HIS A 413 -6.15 -19.67 -21.80
C HIS A 413 -6.97 -18.48 -21.28
N SER A 414 -6.49 -17.25 -21.49
CA SER A 414 -7.16 -16.05 -21.00
C SER A 414 -8.50 -15.86 -21.69
N LYS A 415 -9.53 -15.74 -20.86
CA LYS A 415 -10.93 -15.56 -21.26
C LYS A 415 -11.47 -14.33 -20.55
N PHE A 416 -12.26 -13.55 -21.27
CA PHE A 416 -12.80 -12.30 -20.78
C PHE A 416 -14.22 -12.11 -21.26
N GLU A 417 -15.06 -11.58 -20.39
CA GLU A 417 -16.45 -11.28 -20.67
C GLU A 417 -16.57 -9.83 -21.18
N PHE A 418 -17.04 -9.67 -22.41
CA PHE A 418 -17.04 -8.38 -23.11
C PHE A 418 -18.00 -7.35 -22.49
N CYS A 419 -19.19 -7.78 -22.11
CA CYS A 419 -20.22 -7.02 -21.39
C CYS A 419 -21.32 -8.00 -20.94
N ASP A 420 -22.22 -7.55 -20.06
CA ASP A 420 -23.38 -8.33 -19.63
C ASP A 420 -24.55 -8.22 -20.63
N LEU A 421 -24.83 -6.99 -21.07
CA LEU A 421 -25.88 -6.67 -22.03
C LEU A 421 -25.36 -5.69 -23.07
N MET A 422 -25.90 -5.77 -24.28
CA MET A 422 -25.54 -4.89 -25.39
C MET A 422 -26.79 -4.35 -26.08
N ASP A 423 -26.84 -3.04 -26.26
CA ASP A 423 -27.82 -2.34 -27.10
C ASP A 423 -27.08 -1.84 -28.35
N LEU A 424 -27.26 -2.55 -29.46
CA LEU A 424 -26.56 -2.27 -30.70
C LEU A 424 -27.08 -1.00 -31.38
N ASP A 425 -28.39 -0.72 -31.27
CA ASP A 425 -29.04 0.44 -31.90
C ASP A 425 -28.50 1.75 -31.33
N ASN A 426 -28.37 1.81 -30.00
CA ASN A 426 -27.84 2.97 -29.29
C ASN A 426 -26.33 2.86 -28.98
N LYS A 427 -25.66 1.80 -29.47
CA LYS A 427 -24.25 1.49 -29.19
C LYS A 427 -23.90 1.62 -27.71
N THR A 428 -24.64 0.93 -26.84
CA THR A 428 -24.41 0.94 -25.40
C THR A 428 -24.02 -0.46 -24.91
N LEU A 429 -22.92 -0.55 -24.17
CA LEU A 429 -22.48 -1.75 -23.46
C LEU A 429 -22.85 -1.59 -21.99
N TYR A 430 -23.61 -2.52 -21.43
CA TYR A 430 -23.98 -2.52 -20.01
C TYR A 430 -23.13 -3.54 -19.25
N PHE A 431 -22.66 -3.12 -18.09
CA PHE A 431 -21.87 -3.91 -17.17
C PHE A 431 -22.60 -3.95 -15.83
N VAL A 432 -23.10 -5.11 -15.44
CA VAL A 432 -24.05 -5.29 -14.35
C VAL A 432 -23.34 -5.95 -13.18
N LYS A 433 -23.51 -5.38 -11.97
CA LYS A 433 -22.96 -6.00 -10.77
C LYS A 433 -23.83 -5.78 -9.54
N ILE A 434 -24.02 -6.83 -8.74
CA ILE A 434 -24.58 -6.66 -7.39
C ILE A 434 -23.53 -6.00 -6.48
N ALA A 435 -23.79 -4.73 -6.12
CA ALA A 435 -22.83 -3.85 -5.46
C ALA A 435 -22.77 -4.06 -3.93
N VAL A 436 -22.26 -5.22 -3.49
CA VAL A 436 -22.16 -5.55 -2.05
C VAL A 436 -20.98 -4.85 -1.40
N ASN A 437 -19.78 -4.98 -1.96
CA ASN A 437 -18.51 -4.52 -1.40
C ASN A 437 -17.58 -3.89 -2.47
N SER A 438 -16.42 -3.39 -2.06
CA SER A 438 -15.44 -2.75 -2.96
C SER A 438 -14.81 -3.74 -3.96
N SER A 439 -14.71 -5.03 -3.63
CA SER A 439 -14.13 -6.03 -4.55
C SER A 439 -15.06 -6.31 -5.74
N HIS A 440 -16.38 -6.41 -5.53
CA HIS A 440 -17.35 -6.54 -6.63
C HIS A 440 -17.28 -5.36 -7.60
N MET A 441 -17.19 -4.14 -7.06
CA MET A 441 -17.06 -2.94 -7.88
C MET A 441 -15.70 -2.86 -8.57
N SER A 442 -14.64 -3.39 -7.95
CA SER A 442 -13.33 -3.51 -8.60
C SER A 442 -13.40 -4.43 -9.82
N HIS A 443 -14.09 -5.58 -9.72
CA HIS A 443 -14.33 -6.46 -10.86
C HIS A 443 -15.10 -5.75 -11.98
N LEU A 444 -16.17 -5.02 -11.63
CA LEU A 444 -16.94 -4.24 -12.60
C LEU A 444 -16.06 -3.20 -13.31
N THR A 445 -15.24 -2.45 -12.56
CA THR A 445 -14.34 -1.46 -13.16
C THR A 445 -13.27 -2.08 -14.06
N GLU A 446 -12.79 -3.27 -13.71
CA GLU A 446 -11.79 -3.99 -14.51
C GLU A 446 -12.41 -4.58 -15.78
N GLN A 447 -13.66 -5.05 -15.72
CA GLN A 447 -14.41 -5.44 -16.90
C GLN A 447 -14.52 -4.27 -17.89
N VAL A 448 -14.99 -3.10 -17.45
CA VAL A 448 -15.08 -1.93 -18.33
C VAL A 448 -13.71 -1.56 -18.92
N ARG A 449 -12.67 -1.49 -18.08
CA ARG A 449 -11.30 -1.16 -18.52
C ARG A 449 -10.80 -2.13 -19.59
N ARG A 450 -10.91 -3.43 -19.34
CA ARG A 450 -10.42 -4.46 -20.24
C ARG A 450 -11.25 -4.54 -21.52
N THR A 451 -12.55 -4.27 -21.46
CA THR A 451 -13.36 -4.08 -22.66
C THR A 451 -12.83 -2.93 -23.51
N VAL A 452 -12.48 -1.80 -22.89
CA VAL A 452 -11.91 -0.66 -23.63
C VAL A 452 -10.56 -1.02 -24.25
N GLU A 453 -9.67 -1.64 -23.47
CA GLU A 453 -8.35 -2.08 -23.92
C GLU A 453 -8.43 -3.02 -25.14
N LEU A 454 -9.30 -4.03 -25.09
CA LEU A 454 -9.36 -5.09 -26.09
C LEU A 454 -10.21 -4.71 -27.31
N PHE A 455 -11.39 -4.10 -27.09
CA PHE A 455 -12.33 -3.82 -28.17
C PHE A 455 -11.92 -2.61 -29.02
N PHE A 456 -11.40 -1.56 -28.38
CA PHE A 456 -10.92 -0.35 -29.04
C PHE A 456 -9.40 -0.37 -29.26
N GLY A 457 -8.73 -1.44 -28.85
CA GLY A 457 -7.31 -1.68 -29.10
C GLY A 457 -6.97 -1.83 -30.58
N GLN A 458 -5.69 -1.72 -30.91
CA GLN A 458 -5.24 -1.84 -32.31
C GLN A 458 -5.37 -3.27 -32.84
N ASP A 459 -5.08 -4.27 -32.00
CA ASP A 459 -5.15 -5.69 -32.36
C ASP A 459 -6.58 -6.12 -32.75
N PRO A 460 -6.82 -6.57 -34.00
CA PRO A 460 -8.14 -7.03 -34.43
C PRO A 460 -8.50 -8.44 -33.92
N THR A 461 -7.55 -9.18 -33.34
CA THR A 461 -7.75 -10.59 -32.96
C THR A 461 -8.91 -10.76 -31.97
N PHE A 462 -8.99 -9.88 -30.95
CA PHE A 462 -10.09 -9.93 -29.99
C PHE A 462 -11.44 -9.68 -30.66
N ARG A 463 -11.51 -8.66 -31.53
CA ARG A 463 -12.69 -8.29 -32.30
C ARG A 463 -13.18 -9.42 -33.23
N GLN A 464 -12.27 -10.12 -33.89
CA GLN A 464 -12.59 -11.28 -34.72
C GLN A 464 -13.16 -12.43 -33.88
N LYS A 465 -12.54 -12.72 -32.73
CA LYS A 465 -13.04 -13.74 -31.80
C LYS A 465 -14.39 -13.35 -31.20
N LEU A 466 -14.58 -12.07 -30.87
CA LEU A 466 -15.85 -11.51 -30.39
C LEU A 466 -16.95 -11.71 -31.44
N ALA A 467 -16.69 -11.36 -32.71
CA ALA A 467 -17.65 -11.57 -33.79
C ALA A 467 -18.07 -13.05 -33.90
N ASN A 468 -17.12 -13.99 -33.78
CA ASN A 468 -17.42 -15.42 -33.80
C ASN A 468 -18.29 -15.86 -32.61
N VAL A 469 -18.01 -15.36 -31.41
CA VAL A 469 -18.82 -15.64 -30.20
C VAL A 469 -20.22 -15.06 -30.34
N VAL A 470 -20.35 -13.83 -30.86
CA VAL A 470 -21.63 -13.19 -31.12
C VAL A 470 -22.43 -13.98 -32.15
N SER A 471 -21.87 -14.34 -33.30
CA SER A 471 -22.57 -15.14 -34.33
C SER A 471 -22.97 -16.52 -33.82
N LYS A 472 -22.17 -17.13 -32.93
CA LYS A 472 -22.51 -18.43 -32.32
C LYS A 472 -23.74 -18.34 -31.41
N HIS A 473 -23.87 -17.26 -30.63
CA HIS A 473 -24.96 -17.11 -29.66
C HIS A 473 -26.17 -16.33 -30.19
N ASN A 474 -25.97 -15.52 -31.23
CA ASN A 474 -26.99 -14.70 -31.88
C ASN A 474 -26.82 -14.76 -33.42
N PRO A 475 -27.19 -15.87 -34.08
CA PRO A 475 -26.89 -16.10 -35.51
C PRO A 475 -27.49 -15.08 -36.48
N SER A 476 -28.61 -14.45 -36.11
CA SER A 476 -29.31 -13.47 -36.93
C SER A 476 -28.76 -12.04 -36.78
N LEU A 477 -27.81 -11.82 -35.86
CA LEU A 477 -27.27 -10.49 -35.59
C LEU A 477 -26.16 -10.13 -36.60
N ASP A 478 -26.23 -8.92 -37.17
CA ASP A 478 -25.10 -8.38 -37.93
C ASP A 478 -23.90 -8.15 -37.00
N VAL A 479 -22.74 -8.70 -37.36
CA VAL A 479 -21.47 -8.57 -36.64
C VAL A 479 -20.47 -7.67 -37.35
N SER A 480 -20.89 -6.95 -38.39
CA SER A 480 -20.04 -6.01 -39.14
C SER A 480 -19.42 -4.93 -38.24
N TRP A 481 -20.15 -4.50 -37.20
CA TRP A 481 -19.70 -3.54 -36.18
C TRP A 481 -18.44 -3.99 -35.43
N ALA A 482 -18.22 -5.30 -35.29
CA ALA A 482 -17.05 -5.86 -34.62
C ALA A 482 -15.85 -6.05 -35.57
N LYS A 483 -16.05 -5.98 -36.90
CA LYS A 483 -14.97 -6.23 -37.87
C LYS A 483 -13.98 -5.07 -38.01
N SER A 484 -14.45 -3.84 -37.76
CA SER A 484 -13.62 -2.63 -37.79
C SER A 484 -13.33 -2.13 -36.37
N ARG A 485 -12.24 -1.40 -36.20
CA ARG A 485 -11.92 -0.77 -34.91
C ARG A 485 -12.88 0.41 -34.68
N PRO A 486 -13.71 0.41 -33.62
CA PRO A 486 -14.54 1.55 -33.28
C PRO A 486 -13.67 2.76 -32.88
N ARG A 487 -14.15 3.98 -33.11
CA ARG A 487 -13.50 5.18 -32.56
C ARG A 487 -13.80 5.27 -31.08
N ASN A 488 -12.90 5.91 -30.34
CA ASN A 488 -13.14 6.21 -28.93
C ASN A 488 -14.38 7.12 -28.82
N GLY A 489 -15.29 6.75 -27.92
CA GLY A 489 -16.58 7.44 -27.75
C GLY A 489 -17.70 7.00 -28.71
N ASP A 490 -17.46 6.12 -29.69
CA ASP A 490 -18.54 5.61 -30.56
C ASP A 490 -19.55 4.73 -29.79
N TRP A 491 -19.16 4.23 -28.62
CA TRP A 491 -20.01 3.43 -27.73
C TRP A 491 -20.06 4.03 -26.33
N LYS A 492 -21.23 3.95 -25.71
CA LYS A 492 -21.44 4.26 -24.29
C LYS A 492 -21.10 3.05 -23.44
N LEU A 493 -20.38 3.30 -22.35
CA LEU A 493 -20.04 2.29 -21.34
C LEU A 493 -20.92 2.55 -20.12
N CYS A 494 -21.91 1.71 -19.89
CA CYS A 494 -22.91 1.89 -18.84
C CYS A 494 -22.65 0.91 -17.68
N VAL A 495 -22.27 1.42 -16.51
CA VAL A 495 -22.19 0.60 -15.29
C VAL A 495 -23.55 0.55 -14.60
N VAL A 496 -23.93 -0.64 -14.12
CA VAL A 496 -25.24 -0.90 -13.52
C VAL A 496 -25.03 -1.55 -12.14
N PRO A 497 -24.78 -0.74 -11.08
CA PRO A 497 -24.64 -1.24 -9.73
C PRO A 497 -26.01 -1.59 -9.12
N LEU A 498 -26.37 -2.87 -9.13
CA LEU A 498 -27.61 -3.36 -8.54
C LEU A 498 -27.60 -3.23 -7.02
N GLY A 499 -28.71 -2.73 -6.47
CA GLY A 499 -28.99 -2.69 -5.03
C GLY A 499 -28.33 -1.58 -4.24
N LYS A 500 -27.44 -0.78 -4.83
CA LYS A 500 -26.90 0.43 -4.19
C LYS A 500 -26.74 1.56 -5.19
N LYS A 501 -27.33 2.71 -4.85
CA LYS A 501 -27.00 3.98 -5.52
C LYS A 501 -25.52 4.30 -5.37
N LEU A 502 -24.95 5.02 -6.34
CA LEU A 502 -23.54 5.44 -6.30
C LEU A 502 -23.18 6.13 -4.98
N ALA A 503 -24.06 7.01 -4.49
CA ALA A 503 -23.87 7.72 -3.22
C ALA A 503 -23.75 6.81 -1.99
N LYS A 504 -24.31 5.59 -2.04
CA LYS A 504 -24.32 4.62 -0.94
C LYS A 504 -23.26 3.52 -1.09
N LEU A 505 -22.46 3.55 -2.16
CA LEU A 505 -21.34 2.63 -2.30
C LEU A 505 -20.29 2.85 -1.21
N PRO A 506 -19.56 1.80 -0.79
CA PRO A 506 -18.32 1.97 -0.03
C PRO A 506 -17.39 2.97 -0.73
N PHE A 507 -16.67 3.81 0.02
CA PHE A 507 -15.91 4.90 -0.58
C PHE A 507 -14.86 4.42 -1.60
N PHE A 508 -14.21 3.27 -1.41
CA PHE A 508 -13.24 2.75 -2.40
C PHE A 508 -13.87 2.19 -3.66
N ALA A 509 -15.09 1.64 -3.58
CA ALA A 509 -15.87 1.39 -4.78
C ALA A 509 -16.10 2.69 -5.56
N LYS A 510 -16.34 3.80 -4.84
CA LYS A 510 -16.47 5.12 -5.47
C LYS A 510 -15.16 5.60 -6.08
N CYS A 511 -14.03 5.46 -5.39
CA CYS A 511 -12.71 5.80 -5.94
C CYS A 511 -12.40 5.02 -7.23
N GLY A 512 -12.70 3.71 -7.24
CA GLY A 512 -12.53 2.86 -8.43
C GLY A 512 -13.31 3.38 -9.65
N LEU A 513 -14.58 3.76 -9.45
CA LEU A 513 -15.42 4.36 -10.49
C LEU A 513 -14.96 5.75 -10.90
N TYR A 514 -14.60 6.60 -9.92
CA TYR A 514 -14.05 7.94 -10.16
C TYR A 514 -12.82 7.88 -11.07
N ARG A 515 -11.90 6.97 -10.78
CA ARG A 515 -10.69 6.76 -11.58
C ARG A 515 -11.00 6.24 -12.96
N LEU A 516 -11.81 5.18 -13.06
CA LEU A 516 -12.24 4.63 -14.35
C LEU A 516 -12.86 5.74 -15.22
N ALA A 517 -13.74 6.57 -14.66
CA ALA A 517 -14.34 7.68 -15.37
C ALA A 517 -13.29 8.67 -15.90
N LYS A 518 -12.31 9.06 -15.08
CA LYS A 518 -11.23 9.97 -15.51
C LYS A 518 -10.35 9.37 -16.60
N GLU A 519 -9.98 8.11 -16.47
CA GLU A 519 -9.15 7.43 -17.48
C GLU A 519 -9.89 7.31 -18.81
N LEU A 520 -11.17 6.95 -18.76
CA LEU A 520 -12.01 6.86 -19.95
C LEU A 520 -12.20 8.23 -20.61
N GLU A 521 -12.43 9.29 -19.84
CA GLU A 521 -12.55 10.66 -20.37
C GLU A 521 -11.25 11.12 -21.05
N ILE A 522 -10.08 10.84 -20.46
CA ILE A 522 -8.78 11.14 -21.09
C ILE A 522 -8.61 10.34 -22.39
N ALA A 523 -9.07 9.10 -22.41
CA ALA A 523 -9.06 8.25 -23.60
C ALA A 523 -10.17 8.61 -24.62
N GLY A 524 -11.07 9.56 -24.32
CA GLY A 524 -12.15 9.97 -25.21
C GLY A 524 -13.38 9.05 -25.21
N HIS A 525 -13.58 8.26 -24.16
CA HIS A 525 -14.77 7.43 -23.94
C HIS A 525 -15.76 8.07 -22.96
N GLU A 526 -17.04 7.75 -23.12
CA GLU A 526 -18.09 8.14 -22.19
C GLU A 526 -18.44 6.99 -21.24
N LEU A 527 -18.28 7.22 -19.94
CA LEU A 527 -18.82 6.37 -18.89
C LEU A 527 -20.14 6.99 -18.38
N VAL A 528 -21.17 6.15 -18.26
CA VAL A 528 -22.47 6.50 -17.67
C VAL A 528 -22.88 5.46 -16.63
N CYS A 529 -23.84 5.77 -15.77
CA CYS A 529 -24.32 4.86 -14.74
C CYS A 529 -25.83 4.73 -14.75
N ASP A 530 -26.36 3.51 -14.73
CA ASP A 530 -27.76 3.23 -14.39
C ASP A 530 -27.87 2.78 -12.94
N GLU A 531 -28.23 3.70 -12.04
CA GLU A 531 -28.40 3.41 -10.62
C GLU A 531 -29.83 3.05 -10.22
N ASN A 532 -30.79 3.09 -11.15
CA ASN A 532 -32.18 2.70 -10.90
C ASN A 532 -32.74 1.82 -12.04
N PRO A 533 -32.07 0.71 -12.38
CA PRO A 533 -32.55 -0.20 -13.41
C PRO A 533 -33.89 -0.81 -13.02
#